data_AF-A0A832FTZ0-F1
#
_entry.id   AF-A0A832FTZ0-F1
#
_cell.length_a   1.000
_cell.length_b   1.000
_cell.length_c   1.000
_cell.angle_alpha   90.00
_cell.angle_beta   90.00
_cell.angle_gamma   90.00
#
_symmetry.space_group_name_H-M   'P 1'
#
loop_
_entity.id
_entity.type
_entity.pdbx_description
1 polymer ?
#
loop_
_entity_poly.entity_id
_entity_poly.type
_entity_poly.pdbx_seq_one_letter_code
_entity_poly.pdbx_strand_id
1 'polypeptide(L)'
;MSFRAVIAGACLALYAATSLARVPEQYAALQAAFVEDLRALANTCETAGERELAAEIAAWAAPPSPYLIVPVFPEQAAQPPSEEVSPAHRQFWELRRRQADALWELARQALAEDLAPLAWQLAWQTLRENPDHEDARRVLGYVRHDAQWLTAYEADKARAGQLWHPRFGWIRADRVARYEQGERLHKGRWITAAEDARAHAEIARGWEILTEHYRVTTNHSLEEGVRLAALLERLYHVWHQAFAAYHVNKAALARLFAGARPRASQKRLQVVSFRNREQYVAALAAEQPQIHITTGYYSYTRRTAYFFAPSSGDEGDTTTFYHEATHQLFSEIRPTAQAVGTRGNFWAVEGAACYMETLAERDGRWCVGGTDGDRFLAARYRLLEEGFYI
;
A
#
# COMPACT_ATOMS: atom_id res chain seq x y z
N MET A 1 -46.88 -37.60 -13.83
CA MET A 1 -45.51 -37.06 -13.68
C MET A 1 -45.52 -36.12 -12.50
N SER A 2 -44.65 -36.38 -11.53
CA SER A 2 -44.83 -36.06 -10.11
C SER A 2 -44.50 -34.62 -9.74
N PHE A 3 -45.38 -34.01 -8.95
CA PHE A 3 -45.29 -32.71 -8.26
C PHE A 3 -44.07 -32.58 -7.32
N ARG A 4 -43.25 -33.63 -7.17
CA ARG A 4 -42.07 -33.67 -6.29
C ARG A 4 -40.79 -33.08 -6.89
N ALA A 5 -40.75 -32.81 -8.21
CA ALA A 5 -39.55 -32.26 -8.85
C ALA A 5 -39.41 -30.73 -8.73
N VAL A 6 -40.51 -30.00 -8.50
CA VAL A 6 -40.49 -28.52 -8.44
C VAL A 6 -40.07 -28.00 -7.06
N ILE A 7 -40.32 -28.77 -5.98
CA ILE A 7 -39.97 -28.35 -4.60
C ILE A 7 -38.47 -28.51 -4.32
N ALA A 8 -37.80 -29.49 -4.94
CA ALA A 8 -36.35 -29.67 -4.78
C ALA A 8 -35.53 -28.56 -5.49
N GLY A 9 -36.03 -28.01 -6.60
CA GLY A 9 -35.40 -26.89 -7.30
C GLY A 9 -35.52 -25.55 -6.57
N ALA A 10 -36.64 -25.32 -5.87
CA ALA A 10 -36.86 -24.10 -5.08
C ALA A 10 -36.07 -24.10 -3.75
N CYS A 11 -35.88 -25.26 -3.10
CA CYS A 11 -35.10 -25.35 -1.86
C CYS A 11 -33.59 -25.22 -2.08
N LEU A 12 -33.05 -25.62 -3.24
CA LEU A 12 -31.63 -25.40 -3.58
C LEU A 12 -31.34 -23.95 -4.01
N ALA A 13 -32.33 -23.25 -4.61
CA ALA A 13 -32.20 -21.83 -4.95
C ALA A 13 -32.32 -20.91 -3.72
N LEU A 14 -33.11 -21.27 -2.70
CA LEU A 14 -33.18 -20.49 -1.44
C LEU A 14 -31.97 -20.69 -0.52
N TYR A 15 -31.25 -21.81 -0.60
CA TYR A 15 -30.02 -22.03 0.19
C TYR A 15 -28.79 -21.34 -0.41
N ALA A 16 -28.79 -21.12 -1.74
CA ALA A 16 -27.73 -20.38 -2.42
C ALA A 16 -27.87 -18.84 -2.27
N ALA A 17 -29.10 -18.33 -2.09
CA ALA A 17 -29.36 -16.89 -1.96
C ALA A 17 -29.28 -16.35 -0.51
N THR A 18 -29.20 -17.23 0.50
CA THR A 18 -29.13 -16.84 1.92
C THR A 18 -27.71 -16.85 2.51
N SER A 19 -26.72 -17.32 1.76
CA SER A 19 -25.35 -17.52 2.28
C SER A 19 -24.42 -16.31 2.16
N LEU A 20 -24.65 -15.39 1.21
CA LEU A 20 -23.68 -14.31 0.92
C LEU A 20 -23.81 -13.09 1.85
N ALA A 21 -24.91 -12.96 2.59
CA ALA A 21 -25.19 -11.78 3.44
C ALA A 21 -24.56 -11.87 4.85
N ARG A 22 -24.05 -13.04 5.27
CA ARG A 22 -23.69 -13.27 6.68
C ARG A 22 -22.45 -12.47 7.12
N VAL A 23 -21.38 -12.50 6.35
CA VAL A 23 -20.10 -11.87 6.74
C VAL A 23 -20.20 -10.34 6.79
N PRO A 24 -20.77 -9.63 5.79
CA PRO A 24 -20.93 -8.18 5.86
C PRO A 24 -21.84 -7.72 7.01
N GLU A 25 -22.93 -8.44 7.29
CA GLU A 25 -23.82 -8.15 8.42
C GLU A 25 -23.13 -8.36 9.76
N GLN A 26 -22.40 -9.47 9.92
CA GLN A 26 -21.58 -9.74 11.10
C GLN A 26 -20.50 -8.67 11.29
N TYR A 27 -19.85 -8.25 10.22
CA TYR A 27 -18.88 -7.15 10.25
C TYR A 27 -19.51 -5.86 10.77
N ALA A 28 -20.66 -5.47 10.21
CA ALA A 28 -21.38 -4.27 10.64
C ALA A 28 -21.78 -4.35 12.13
N ALA A 29 -22.26 -5.50 12.59
CA ALA A 29 -22.62 -5.73 13.98
C ALA A 29 -21.40 -5.66 14.92
N LEU A 30 -20.27 -6.29 14.55
CA LEU A 30 -19.02 -6.20 15.30
C LEU A 30 -18.53 -4.76 15.41
N GLN A 31 -18.56 -4.02 14.31
CA GLN A 31 -18.12 -2.63 14.29
C GLN A 31 -19.04 -1.73 15.13
N ALA A 32 -20.36 -1.93 15.06
CA ALA A 32 -21.32 -1.18 15.86
C ALA A 32 -21.10 -1.41 17.37
N ALA A 33 -21.00 -2.67 17.79
CA ALA A 33 -20.75 -3.02 19.19
C ALA A 33 -19.42 -2.45 19.70
N PHE A 34 -18.36 -2.56 18.90
CA PHE A 34 -17.05 -2.00 19.25
C PHE A 34 -17.09 -0.47 19.41
N VAL A 35 -17.76 0.24 18.48
CA VAL A 35 -17.92 1.70 18.57
C VAL A 35 -18.74 2.10 19.80
N GLU A 36 -19.77 1.35 20.16
CA GLU A 36 -20.54 1.58 21.40
C GLU A 36 -19.67 1.43 22.64
N ASP A 37 -18.88 0.35 22.73
CA ASP A 37 -17.95 0.11 23.84
C ASP A 37 -16.89 1.22 23.95
N LEU A 38 -16.32 1.67 22.83
CA LEU A 38 -15.35 2.77 22.82
C LEU A 38 -15.99 4.09 23.27
N ARG A 39 -17.21 4.40 22.82
CA ARG A 39 -17.93 5.61 23.25
C ARG A 39 -18.24 5.59 24.74
N ALA A 40 -18.65 4.43 25.26
CA ALA A 40 -18.88 4.25 26.69
C ALA A 40 -17.58 4.51 27.49
N LEU A 41 -16.46 3.93 27.04
CA LEU A 41 -15.16 4.12 27.68
C LEU A 41 -14.66 5.57 27.58
N ALA A 42 -14.81 6.23 26.43
CA ALA A 42 -14.45 7.65 26.26
C ALA A 42 -15.22 8.54 27.25
N ASN A 43 -16.53 8.30 27.43
CA ASN A 43 -17.34 9.03 28.40
C ASN A 43 -16.89 8.79 29.86
N THR A 44 -16.47 7.56 30.18
CA THR A 44 -15.86 7.25 31.49
C THR A 44 -14.56 8.03 31.69
N CYS A 45 -13.70 8.09 30.67
CA CYS A 45 -12.44 8.85 30.71
C CYS A 45 -12.68 10.35 30.89
N GLU A 46 -13.65 10.94 30.17
CA GLU A 46 -14.04 12.35 30.34
C GLU A 46 -14.48 12.64 31.78
N THR A 47 -15.33 11.77 32.34
CA THR A 47 -15.85 11.91 33.71
C THR A 47 -14.74 11.78 34.76
N ALA A 48 -13.73 10.95 34.49
CA ALA A 48 -12.55 10.77 35.32
C ALA A 48 -11.48 11.87 35.15
N GLY A 49 -11.64 12.79 34.18
CA GLY A 49 -10.69 13.86 33.87
C GLY A 49 -9.53 13.44 32.96
N GLU A 50 -9.55 12.22 32.41
CA GLU A 50 -8.55 11.69 31.47
C GLU A 50 -8.81 12.17 30.02
N ARG A 51 -8.80 13.50 29.81
CA ARG A 51 -9.26 14.13 28.56
C ARG A 51 -8.50 13.72 27.29
N GLU A 52 -7.18 13.54 27.38
CA GLU A 52 -6.37 13.14 26.22
C GLU A 52 -6.72 11.73 25.76
N LEU A 53 -6.83 10.79 26.71
CA LEU A 53 -7.25 9.42 26.44
C LEU A 53 -8.69 9.37 25.92
N ALA A 54 -9.60 10.16 26.50
CA ALA A 54 -10.97 10.27 26.02
C ALA A 54 -11.03 10.74 24.55
N ALA A 55 -10.25 11.76 24.19
CA ALA A 55 -10.15 12.27 22.83
C ALA A 55 -9.56 11.23 21.86
N GLU A 56 -8.53 10.48 22.28
CA GLU A 56 -7.96 9.38 21.49
C GLU A 56 -9.00 8.29 21.21
N ILE A 57 -9.71 7.83 22.24
CA ILE A 57 -10.74 6.79 22.13
C ILE A 57 -11.90 7.28 21.25
N ALA A 58 -12.33 8.54 21.43
CA ALA A 58 -13.38 9.15 20.63
C ALA A 58 -12.98 9.25 19.15
N ALA A 59 -11.75 9.65 18.86
CA ALA A 59 -11.20 9.66 17.50
C ALA A 59 -11.14 8.25 16.88
N TRP A 60 -10.92 7.23 17.70
CA TRP A 60 -10.93 5.83 17.26
C TRP A 60 -12.35 5.32 16.90
N ALA A 61 -13.37 5.81 17.63
CA ALA A 61 -14.77 5.48 17.45
C ALA A 61 -15.49 6.33 16.38
N ALA A 62 -14.79 7.30 15.78
CA ALA A 62 -15.34 8.17 14.75
C ALA A 62 -15.75 7.37 13.49
N PRO A 63 -16.75 7.84 12.73
CA PRO A 63 -17.13 7.20 11.47
C PRO A 63 -15.93 7.13 10.51
N PRO A 64 -15.90 6.13 9.61
CA PRO A 64 -14.81 5.97 8.67
C PRO A 64 -14.64 7.23 7.83
N SER A 65 -13.39 7.63 7.67
CA SER A 65 -12.97 8.76 6.83
C SER A 65 -13.50 8.60 5.40
N PRO A 66 -13.81 9.70 4.67
CA PRO A 66 -14.07 9.62 3.23
C PRO A 66 -12.85 9.12 2.45
N TYR A 67 -11.66 9.18 3.07
CA TYR A 67 -10.44 8.55 2.60
C TYR A 67 -10.35 7.10 3.08
N LEU A 68 -9.89 6.20 2.23
CA LEU A 68 -9.35 4.92 2.68
C LEU A 68 -8.10 5.18 3.52
N ILE A 69 -8.17 4.85 4.80
CA ILE A 69 -7.01 4.86 5.69
C ILE A 69 -6.27 3.54 5.52
N VAL A 70 -5.00 3.65 5.15
CA VAL A 70 -4.09 2.51 5.01
C VAL A 70 -3.36 2.36 6.34
N PRO A 71 -3.58 1.28 7.08
CA PRO A 71 -2.93 1.10 8.36
C PRO A 71 -1.42 1.00 8.18
N VAL A 72 -0.69 1.84 8.91
CA VAL A 72 0.76 1.71 9.13
C VAL A 72 0.94 1.11 10.51
N PHE A 73 1.73 0.05 10.59
CA PHE A 73 1.98 -0.63 11.85
C PHE A 73 3.40 -0.37 12.30
N PRO A 74 3.64 -0.27 13.63
CA PRO A 74 4.98 -0.19 14.14
C PRO A 74 5.79 -1.41 13.68
N GLU A 75 7.03 -1.15 13.28
CA GLU A 75 8.00 -2.20 13.00
C GLU A 75 8.34 -2.95 14.29
N GLN A 76 8.52 -2.23 15.39
CA GLN A 76 8.71 -2.85 16.70
C GLN A 76 7.39 -3.43 17.21
N ALA A 77 7.48 -4.62 17.79
CA ALA A 77 6.33 -5.22 18.43
C ALA A 77 5.85 -4.32 19.56
N ALA A 78 4.55 -4.00 19.57
CA ALA A 78 3.98 -3.19 20.63
C ALA A 78 4.07 -3.94 21.95
N GLN A 79 4.51 -3.22 22.96
CA GLN A 79 4.53 -3.75 24.32
C GLN A 79 3.14 -3.55 24.92
N PRO A 80 2.63 -4.52 25.70
CA PRO A 80 1.42 -4.28 26.46
C PRO A 80 1.63 -3.05 27.34
N PRO A 81 0.59 -2.26 27.59
CA PRO A 81 0.72 -1.10 28.46
C PRO A 81 1.28 -1.53 29.83
N SER A 82 2.20 -0.73 30.37
CA SER A 82 2.81 -1.00 31.67
C SER A 82 1.75 -0.99 32.78
N GLU A 83 2.07 -1.59 33.94
CA GLU A 83 1.18 -1.54 35.11
C GLU A 83 0.86 -0.11 35.57
N GLU A 84 1.70 0.86 35.19
CA GLU A 84 1.60 2.28 35.54
C GLU A 84 0.51 3.04 34.77
N VAL A 85 -0.07 2.49 33.69
CA VAL A 85 -1.15 3.17 32.97
C VAL A 85 -2.48 3.12 33.73
N SER A 86 -3.43 4.00 33.37
CA SER A 86 -4.76 4.01 33.98
C SER A 86 -5.55 2.72 33.66
N PRO A 87 -6.49 2.30 34.53
CA PRO A 87 -7.39 1.18 34.22
C PRO A 87 -8.15 1.38 32.90
N ALA A 88 -8.52 2.61 32.57
CA ALA A 88 -9.19 2.94 31.31
C ALA A 88 -8.28 2.70 30.09
N HIS A 89 -6.99 3.04 30.19
CA HIS A 89 -6.03 2.77 29.13
C HIS A 89 -5.85 1.26 28.89
N ARG A 90 -5.78 0.45 29.96
CA ARG A 90 -5.77 -1.02 29.85
C ARG A 90 -7.05 -1.56 29.20
N GLN A 91 -8.20 -1.00 29.58
CA GLN A 91 -9.48 -1.40 28.99
C GLN A 91 -9.55 -1.04 27.50
N PHE A 92 -9.06 0.13 27.09
CA PHE A 92 -9.00 0.51 25.67
C PHE A 92 -8.16 -0.49 24.87
N TRP A 93 -6.99 -0.85 25.40
CA TRP A 93 -6.12 -1.86 24.81
C TRP A 93 -6.82 -3.23 24.67
N GLU A 94 -7.50 -3.68 25.72
CA GLU A 94 -8.23 -4.97 25.72
C GLU A 94 -9.40 -4.98 24.72
N LEU A 95 -10.18 -3.90 24.66
CA LEU A 95 -11.27 -3.76 23.68
C LEU A 95 -10.76 -3.89 22.25
N ARG A 96 -9.64 -3.22 21.92
CA ARG A 96 -9.01 -3.31 20.61
C ARG A 96 -8.51 -4.72 20.30
N ARG A 97 -7.87 -5.39 21.26
CA ARG A 97 -7.43 -6.79 21.08
C ARG A 97 -8.60 -7.73 20.82
N ARG A 98 -9.66 -7.63 21.63
CA ARG A 98 -10.88 -8.43 21.45
C ARG A 98 -11.52 -8.19 20.07
N GLN A 99 -11.54 -6.94 19.61
CA GLN A 99 -12.03 -6.61 18.27
C GLN A 99 -11.13 -7.21 17.18
N ALA A 100 -9.80 -7.14 17.34
CA ALA A 100 -8.86 -7.73 16.40
C ALA A 100 -9.07 -9.24 16.24
N ASP A 101 -9.24 -9.96 17.36
CA ASP A 101 -9.47 -11.39 17.38
C ASP A 101 -10.81 -11.74 16.70
N ALA A 102 -11.88 -10.97 16.98
CA ALA A 102 -13.18 -11.15 16.31
C ALA A 102 -13.11 -10.90 14.80
N LEU A 103 -12.38 -9.86 14.36
CA LEU A 103 -12.15 -9.57 12.95
C LEU A 103 -11.34 -10.69 12.28
N TRP A 104 -10.38 -11.28 13.00
CA TRP A 104 -9.58 -12.40 12.50
C TRP A 104 -10.43 -13.64 12.26
N GLU A 105 -11.30 -13.98 13.21
CA GLU A 105 -12.27 -15.06 13.06
C GLU A 105 -13.18 -14.83 11.84
N LEU A 106 -13.66 -13.60 11.68
CA LEU A 106 -14.48 -13.23 10.53
C LEU A 106 -13.69 -13.31 9.21
N ALA A 107 -12.39 -12.99 9.21
CA ALA A 107 -11.52 -13.15 8.05
C ALA A 107 -11.41 -14.62 7.64
N ARG A 108 -11.28 -15.54 8.61
CA ARG A 108 -11.27 -16.98 8.34
C ARG A 108 -12.60 -17.46 7.76
N GLN A 109 -13.72 -16.99 8.32
CA GLN A 109 -15.05 -17.30 7.81
C GLN A 109 -15.25 -16.77 6.38
N ALA A 110 -14.88 -15.52 6.12
CA ALA A 110 -14.93 -14.91 4.78
C ALA A 110 -14.17 -15.75 3.75
N LEU A 111 -12.98 -16.26 4.10
CA LEU A 111 -12.21 -17.11 3.22
C LEU A 111 -12.90 -18.46 2.94
N ALA A 112 -13.53 -19.05 3.96
CA ALA A 112 -14.31 -20.29 3.83
C ALA A 112 -15.56 -20.10 2.95
N GLU A 113 -16.17 -18.92 3.00
CA GLU A 113 -17.34 -18.52 2.20
C GLU A 113 -16.98 -17.96 0.81
N ASP A 114 -15.74 -18.16 0.34
CA ASP A 114 -15.27 -17.70 -0.96
C ASP A 114 -15.17 -16.17 -1.15
N LEU A 115 -15.12 -15.43 -0.04
CA LEU A 115 -14.98 -13.97 -0.01
C LEU A 115 -13.50 -13.58 0.22
N ALA A 116 -12.58 -14.09 -0.60
CA ALA A 116 -11.14 -13.90 -0.41
C ALA A 116 -10.68 -12.43 -0.34
N PRO A 117 -11.19 -11.49 -1.17
CA PRO A 117 -10.86 -10.08 -1.04
C PRO A 117 -11.30 -9.48 0.31
N LEU A 118 -12.46 -9.88 0.82
CA LEU A 118 -12.95 -9.44 2.12
C LEU A 118 -12.12 -10.05 3.26
N ALA A 119 -11.74 -11.32 3.16
CA ALA A 119 -10.82 -11.96 4.12
C ALA A 119 -9.48 -11.22 4.19
N TRP A 120 -8.94 -10.80 3.04
CA TRP A 120 -7.74 -9.97 2.97
C TRP A 120 -7.92 -8.62 3.66
N GLN A 121 -9.02 -7.91 3.36
CA GLN A 121 -9.33 -6.63 4.01
C GLN A 121 -9.51 -6.76 5.52
N LEU A 122 -10.21 -7.80 5.98
CA LEU A 122 -10.39 -8.07 7.40
C LEU A 122 -9.07 -8.36 8.12
N ALA A 123 -8.10 -9.03 7.46
CA ALA A 123 -6.76 -9.21 8.03
C ALA A 123 -6.02 -7.89 8.27
N TRP A 124 -6.14 -6.91 7.36
CA TRP A 124 -5.59 -5.55 7.59
C TRP A 124 -6.30 -4.82 8.72
N GLN A 125 -7.62 -4.99 8.85
CA GLN A 125 -8.39 -4.39 9.93
C GLN A 125 -8.06 -5.04 11.29
N THR A 126 -7.82 -6.35 11.34
CA THR A 126 -7.28 -7.03 12.51
C THR A 126 -6.00 -6.35 12.98
N LEU A 127 -5.06 -6.06 12.07
CA LEU A 127 -3.82 -5.38 12.43
C LEU A 127 -4.00 -3.91 12.84
N ARG A 128 -5.01 -3.21 12.30
CA ARG A 128 -5.38 -1.86 12.78
C ARG A 128 -5.73 -1.89 14.26
N GLU A 129 -6.45 -2.92 14.72
CA GLU A 129 -6.84 -3.02 16.12
C GLU A 129 -5.77 -3.67 17.00
N ASN A 130 -5.06 -4.68 16.52
CA ASN A 130 -3.91 -5.27 17.19
C ASN A 130 -2.71 -5.36 16.22
N PRO A 131 -1.79 -4.38 16.26
CA PRO A 131 -0.63 -4.37 15.37
C PRO A 131 0.31 -5.57 15.51
N ASP A 132 0.20 -6.37 16.58
CA ASP A 132 1.04 -7.56 16.83
C ASP A 132 0.28 -8.87 16.66
N HIS A 133 -0.90 -8.86 16.07
CA HIS A 133 -1.66 -10.08 15.83
C HIS A 133 -0.86 -11.01 14.88
N GLU A 134 -0.21 -12.03 15.45
CA GLU A 134 0.84 -12.81 14.78
C GLU A 134 0.35 -13.48 13.51
N ASP A 135 -0.86 -14.06 13.54
CA ASP A 135 -1.43 -14.73 12.37
C ASP A 135 -1.75 -13.75 11.23
N ALA A 136 -2.23 -12.55 11.54
CA ALA A 136 -2.55 -11.54 10.55
C ALA A 136 -1.27 -10.96 9.94
N ARG A 137 -0.24 -10.67 10.76
CA ARG A 137 1.12 -10.32 10.31
C ARG A 137 1.65 -11.37 9.35
N ARG A 138 1.59 -12.65 9.74
CA ARG A 138 2.08 -13.77 8.94
C ARG A 138 1.36 -13.92 7.60
N VAL A 139 0.03 -13.82 7.60
CA VAL A 139 -0.77 -13.89 6.36
C VAL A 139 -0.47 -12.71 5.44
N LEU A 140 -0.22 -11.53 5.99
CA LEU A 140 0.08 -10.32 5.23
C LEU A 140 1.55 -10.20 4.78
N GLY A 141 2.38 -11.21 5.02
CA GLY A 141 3.75 -11.25 4.49
C GLY A 141 4.85 -10.95 5.50
N TYR A 142 4.49 -10.62 6.74
CA TYR A 142 5.45 -10.26 7.78
C TYR A 142 6.00 -11.50 8.49
N VAL A 143 7.25 -11.39 8.91
CA VAL A 143 7.95 -12.35 9.75
C VAL A 143 8.53 -11.61 10.94
N ARG A 144 8.56 -12.29 12.07
CA ARG A 144 9.24 -11.77 13.26
C ARG A 144 10.73 -11.97 13.13
N HIS A 145 11.50 -10.89 13.24
CA HIS A 145 12.95 -10.88 13.31
C HIS A 145 13.35 -10.08 14.55
N ASP A 146 13.92 -10.77 15.54
CA ASP A 146 14.15 -10.24 16.89
C ASP A 146 12.85 -9.64 17.51
N ALA A 147 12.88 -8.34 17.84
CA ALA A 147 11.73 -7.59 18.36
C ALA A 147 10.95 -6.82 17.28
N GLN A 148 11.22 -7.09 16.00
CA GLN A 148 10.63 -6.39 14.86
C GLN A 148 9.78 -7.31 13.98
N TRP A 149 8.74 -6.73 13.40
CA TRP A 149 7.98 -7.28 12.28
C TRP A 149 8.53 -6.70 10.98
N LEU A 150 9.13 -7.56 10.17
CA LEU A 150 9.73 -7.21 8.89
C LEU A 150 9.04 -8.00 7.79
N THR A 151 9.04 -7.50 6.55
CA THR A 151 8.74 -8.38 5.42
C THR A 151 9.80 -9.46 5.28
N ALA A 152 9.52 -10.54 4.54
CA ALA A 152 10.52 -11.57 4.28
C ALA A 152 11.78 -10.99 3.61
N TYR A 153 11.61 -10.00 2.72
CA TYR A 153 12.71 -9.30 2.06
C TYR A 153 13.54 -8.48 3.04
N GLU A 154 12.90 -7.70 3.90
CA GLU A 154 13.56 -6.90 4.94
C GLU A 154 14.32 -7.77 5.94
N ALA A 155 13.74 -8.90 6.35
CA ALA A 155 14.41 -9.87 7.22
C ALA A 155 15.66 -10.47 6.55
N ASP A 156 15.63 -10.74 5.25
CA ASP A 156 16.81 -11.17 4.50
C ASP A 156 17.89 -10.08 4.44
N LYS A 157 17.50 -8.81 4.32
CA LYS A 157 18.41 -7.67 4.36
C LYS A 157 19.06 -7.49 5.73
N ALA A 158 18.26 -7.54 6.80
CA ALA A 158 18.72 -7.45 8.18
C ALA A 158 19.73 -8.58 8.48
N ARG A 159 19.41 -9.83 8.09
CA ARG A 159 20.33 -10.98 8.20
C ARG A 159 21.66 -10.78 7.44
N ALA A 160 21.65 -10.04 6.35
CA ALA A 160 22.86 -9.68 5.59
C ALA A 160 23.65 -8.49 6.20
N GLY A 161 23.23 -7.98 7.38
CA GLY A 161 23.81 -6.83 8.05
C GLY A 161 23.50 -5.50 7.34
N GLN A 162 22.41 -5.45 6.57
CA GLN A 162 21.93 -4.25 5.89
C GLN A 162 20.78 -3.61 6.66
N LEU A 163 20.70 -2.28 6.57
CA LEU A 163 19.57 -1.48 7.03
C LEU A 163 19.09 -0.59 5.88
N TRP A 164 17.83 -0.17 5.94
CA TRP A 164 17.33 0.85 5.03
C TRP A 164 17.77 2.24 5.52
N HIS A 165 18.52 2.96 4.68
CA HIS A 165 18.89 4.34 4.93
C HIS A 165 18.09 5.27 4.01
N PRO A 166 17.41 6.32 4.52
CA PRO A 166 16.50 7.16 3.74
C PRO A 166 17.16 7.90 2.56
N ARG A 167 18.50 8.00 2.54
CA ARG A 167 19.28 8.59 1.43
C ARG A 167 20.04 7.58 0.59
N PHE A 168 20.32 6.38 1.10
CA PHE A 168 21.25 5.44 0.47
C PHE A 168 20.64 4.05 0.21
N GLY A 169 19.37 3.87 0.58
CA GLY A 169 18.64 2.61 0.43
C GLY A 169 19.21 1.52 1.32
N TRP A 170 19.12 0.27 0.86
CA TRP A 170 19.71 -0.87 1.56
C TRP A 170 21.24 -0.80 1.55
N ILE A 171 21.82 -0.47 2.70
CA ILE A 171 23.27 -0.33 2.90
C ILE A 171 23.69 -1.13 4.12
N ARG A 172 24.93 -1.63 4.12
CA ARG A 172 25.47 -2.25 5.34
C ARG A 172 25.65 -1.22 6.44
N ALA A 173 25.29 -1.58 7.66
CA ALA A 173 25.34 -0.68 8.81
C ALA A 173 26.74 -0.07 9.02
N ASP A 174 27.79 -0.86 8.81
CA ASP A 174 29.20 -0.46 8.92
C ASP A 174 29.68 0.55 7.85
N ARG A 175 28.87 0.84 6.83
CA ARG A 175 29.22 1.76 5.72
C ARG A 175 28.51 3.11 5.81
N VAL A 176 27.49 3.25 6.65
CA VAL A 176 26.63 4.44 6.71
C VAL A 176 27.44 5.71 6.96
N ALA A 177 28.31 5.71 7.98
CA ALA A 177 29.11 6.87 8.35
C ALA A 177 29.97 7.40 7.19
N ARG A 178 30.56 6.52 6.38
CA ARG A 178 31.36 6.93 5.21
C ARG A 178 30.49 7.51 4.09
N TYR A 179 29.29 6.96 3.90
CA TYR A 179 28.33 7.50 2.93
C TYR A 179 27.85 8.90 3.33
N GLU A 180 27.62 9.13 4.63
CA GLU A 180 27.29 10.44 5.18
C GLU A 180 28.43 11.44 5.02
N GLN A 181 29.68 10.98 5.10
CA GLN A 181 30.90 11.77 4.84
C GLN A 181 31.16 12.03 3.34
N GLY A 182 30.27 11.60 2.45
CA GLY A 182 30.38 11.87 1.01
C GLY A 182 31.27 10.87 0.25
N GLU A 183 31.56 9.71 0.83
CA GLU A 183 32.24 8.62 0.12
C GLU A 183 31.23 7.60 -0.40
N ARG A 184 31.59 6.86 -1.46
CA ARG A 184 30.76 5.82 -2.08
C ARG A 184 31.62 4.60 -2.35
N LEU A 185 31.05 3.41 -2.14
CA LEU A 185 31.72 2.17 -2.49
C LEU A 185 31.42 1.82 -3.95
N HIS A 186 32.40 2.01 -4.83
CA HIS A 186 32.30 1.70 -6.25
C HIS A 186 33.29 0.60 -6.64
N LYS A 187 32.79 -0.55 -7.10
CA LYS A 187 33.61 -1.72 -7.50
C LYS A 187 34.67 -2.12 -6.45
N GLY A 188 34.28 -2.10 -5.17
CA GLY A 188 35.15 -2.46 -4.04
C GLY A 188 36.14 -1.37 -3.60
N ARG A 189 36.11 -0.18 -4.20
CA ARG A 189 36.95 0.96 -3.81
C ARG A 189 36.09 2.10 -3.28
N TRP A 190 36.63 2.85 -2.33
CA TRP A 190 36.01 4.07 -1.84
C TRP A 190 36.39 5.23 -2.76
N ILE A 191 35.38 5.90 -3.29
CA ILE A 191 35.51 7.09 -4.13
C ILE A 191 34.65 8.21 -3.56
N THR A 192 34.86 9.44 -4.02
CA THR A 192 34.00 10.56 -3.64
C THR A 192 32.61 10.45 -4.27
N ALA A 193 31.59 11.03 -3.64
CA ALA A 193 30.24 11.09 -4.21
C ALA A 193 30.21 11.81 -5.57
N ALA A 194 31.10 12.77 -5.79
CA ALA A 194 31.24 13.45 -7.09
C ALA A 194 31.80 12.52 -8.18
N GLU A 195 32.77 11.67 -7.85
CA GLU A 195 33.27 10.65 -8.78
C GLU A 195 32.22 9.60 -9.09
N ASP A 196 31.48 9.16 -8.06
CA ASP A 196 30.37 8.22 -8.23
C ASP A 196 29.28 8.81 -9.14
N ALA A 197 28.96 10.10 -8.96
CA ALA A 197 28.01 10.81 -9.82
C ALA A 197 28.47 10.94 -11.27
N ARG A 198 29.78 11.13 -11.51
CA ARG A 198 30.34 11.10 -12.87
C ARG A 198 30.26 9.70 -13.48
N ALA A 199 30.48 8.65 -12.69
CA ALA A 199 30.41 7.27 -13.16
C ALA A 199 28.99 6.86 -13.60
N HIS A 200 27.96 7.43 -12.95
CA HIS A 200 26.55 7.13 -13.20
C HIS A 200 25.81 8.22 -14.00
N ALA A 201 26.54 9.09 -14.72
CA ALA A 201 25.94 10.19 -15.49
C ALA A 201 25.04 9.71 -16.65
N GLU A 202 25.37 8.56 -17.24
CA GLU A 202 24.60 7.93 -18.31
C GLU A 202 23.55 6.97 -17.75
N ILE A 203 22.30 7.01 -18.24
CA ILE A 203 21.23 6.15 -17.70
C ILE A 203 21.53 4.65 -17.83
N ALA A 204 22.26 4.24 -18.87
CA ALA A 204 22.71 2.86 -19.05
C ALA A 204 23.67 2.37 -17.95
N ARG A 205 24.26 3.30 -17.20
CA ARG A 205 25.09 3.07 -16.02
C ARG A 205 24.53 3.81 -14.81
N GLY A 206 23.23 4.09 -14.79
CA GLY A 206 22.58 4.78 -13.68
C GLY A 206 22.65 3.97 -12.38
N TRP A 207 22.44 4.63 -11.25
CA TRP A 207 22.27 3.94 -9.98
C TRP A 207 21.05 3.02 -10.06
N GLU A 208 21.20 1.80 -9.56
CA GLU A 208 20.11 0.85 -9.39
C GLU A 208 19.76 0.72 -7.91
N ILE A 209 18.53 1.10 -7.57
CA ILE A 209 17.96 0.96 -6.23
C ILE A 209 17.02 -0.23 -6.25
N LEU A 210 17.32 -1.23 -5.41
CA LEU A 210 16.53 -2.45 -5.29
C LEU A 210 15.75 -2.46 -3.98
N THR A 211 14.43 -2.55 -4.09
CA THR A 211 13.52 -2.77 -2.96
C THR A 211 12.84 -4.13 -3.10
N GLU A 212 11.81 -4.41 -2.31
CA GLU A 212 11.08 -5.67 -2.39
C GLU A 212 10.36 -5.80 -3.73
N HIS A 213 9.65 -4.75 -4.13
CA HIS A 213 8.78 -4.76 -5.29
C HIS A 213 9.35 -4.01 -6.51
N TYR A 214 10.34 -3.15 -6.34
CA TYR A 214 10.85 -2.29 -7.42
C TYR A 214 12.35 -2.43 -7.69
N ARG A 215 12.70 -2.25 -8.96
CA ARG A 215 14.03 -1.86 -9.42
C ARG A 215 13.90 -0.47 -10.02
N VAL A 216 14.49 0.52 -9.35
CA VAL A 216 14.54 1.90 -9.81
C VAL A 216 15.92 2.18 -10.38
N THR A 217 16.00 2.56 -11.65
CA THR A 217 17.24 3.00 -12.31
C THR A 217 17.19 4.52 -12.52
N THR A 218 18.22 5.23 -12.11
CA THR A 218 18.30 6.68 -12.32
C THR A 218 19.73 7.16 -12.57
N ASN A 219 19.89 8.21 -13.37
CA ASN A 219 21.15 8.95 -13.51
C ASN A 219 21.09 10.36 -12.88
N HIS A 220 20.08 10.63 -12.05
CA HIS A 220 20.00 11.88 -11.29
C HIS A 220 20.97 11.85 -10.10
N SER A 221 20.66 11.05 -9.09
CA SER A 221 21.48 10.80 -7.90
C SER A 221 21.04 9.50 -7.21
N LEU A 222 21.90 8.93 -6.37
CA LEU A 222 21.53 7.80 -5.51
C LEU A 222 20.35 8.18 -4.60
N GLU A 223 20.44 9.36 -3.98
CA GLU A 223 19.45 9.89 -3.04
C GLU A 223 18.07 10.02 -3.66
N GLU A 224 17.99 10.52 -4.89
CA GLU A 224 16.71 10.66 -5.60
C GLU A 224 16.13 9.30 -5.98
N GLY A 225 16.98 8.35 -6.40
CA GLY A 225 16.53 6.98 -6.67
C GLY A 225 15.98 6.30 -5.42
N VAL A 226 16.59 6.54 -4.25
CA VAL A 226 16.12 6.01 -2.96
C VAL A 226 14.79 6.65 -2.55
N ARG A 227 14.66 7.98 -2.70
CA ARG A 227 13.41 8.70 -2.44
C ARG A 227 12.27 8.16 -3.29
N LEU A 228 12.49 8.02 -4.60
CA LEU A 228 11.49 7.48 -5.53
C LEU A 228 11.14 6.02 -5.20
N ALA A 229 12.13 5.19 -4.88
CA ALA A 229 11.88 3.79 -4.50
C ALA A 229 11.03 3.67 -3.23
N ALA A 230 11.28 4.50 -2.21
CA ALA A 230 10.44 4.54 -1.01
C ALA A 230 9.00 4.97 -1.31
N LEU A 231 8.83 5.97 -2.18
CA LEU A 231 7.52 6.44 -2.62
C LEU A 231 6.74 5.34 -3.36
N LEU A 232 7.41 4.58 -4.23
CA LEU A 232 6.80 3.49 -4.98
C LEU A 232 6.41 2.29 -4.11
N GLU A 233 7.24 1.94 -3.11
CA GLU A 233 6.89 0.91 -2.11
C GLU A 233 5.66 1.29 -1.30
N ARG A 234 5.57 2.56 -0.90
CA ARG A 234 4.39 3.09 -0.22
C ARG A 234 3.14 2.97 -1.09
N LEU A 235 3.22 3.41 -2.35
CA LEU A 235 2.13 3.25 -3.31
C LEU A 235 1.73 1.79 -3.44
N TYR A 236 2.70 0.88 -3.56
CA TYR A 236 2.44 -0.55 -3.67
C TYR A 236 1.62 -1.07 -2.50
N HIS A 237 2.02 -0.75 -1.26
CA HIS A 237 1.30 -1.20 -0.07
C HIS A 237 -0.14 -0.67 -0.03
N VAL A 238 -0.33 0.61 -0.34
CA VAL A 238 -1.67 1.25 -0.39
C VAL A 238 -2.53 0.59 -1.46
N TRP A 239 -2.00 0.45 -2.68
CA TRP A 239 -2.71 -0.14 -3.81
C TRP A 239 -3.10 -1.60 -3.53
N HIS A 240 -2.19 -2.36 -2.91
CA HIS A 240 -2.43 -3.77 -2.57
C HIS A 240 -3.51 -3.94 -1.50
N GLN A 241 -3.75 -2.94 -0.66
CA GLN A 241 -4.89 -2.91 0.26
C GLN A 241 -6.17 -2.46 -0.42
N ALA A 242 -6.12 -1.36 -1.17
CA ALA A 242 -7.28 -0.76 -1.84
C ALA A 242 -7.91 -1.69 -2.88
N PHE A 243 -7.09 -2.37 -3.68
CA PHE A 243 -7.53 -3.17 -4.82
C PHE A 243 -7.43 -4.68 -4.56
N ALA A 244 -7.73 -5.12 -3.34
CA ALA A 244 -7.73 -6.54 -2.97
C ALA A 244 -8.54 -7.42 -3.94
N ALA A 245 -9.72 -6.95 -4.38
CA ALA A 245 -10.58 -7.67 -5.33
C ALA A 245 -9.92 -7.89 -6.70
N TYR A 246 -8.93 -7.09 -7.05
CA TYR A 246 -8.23 -7.18 -8.33
C TYR A 246 -7.14 -8.26 -8.32
N HIS A 247 -6.34 -8.34 -7.25
CA HIS A 247 -5.12 -9.17 -7.25
C HIS A 247 -5.19 -10.39 -6.33
N VAL A 248 -6.04 -10.40 -5.31
CA VAL A 248 -6.06 -11.48 -4.31
C VAL A 248 -6.44 -12.80 -4.96
N ASN A 249 -5.53 -13.77 -4.89
CA ASN A 249 -5.78 -15.13 -5.32
C ASN A 249 -6.22 -16.00 -4.14
N LYS A 250 -7.45 -16.53 -4.19
CA LYS A 250 -8.02 -17.38 -3.14
C LYS A 250 -7.11 -18.54 -2.74
N ALA A 251 -6.59 -19.29 -3.71
CA ALA A 251 -5.80 -20.49 -3.42
C ALA A 251 -4.47 -20.12 -2.74
N ALA A 252 -3.84 -19.01 -3.15
CA ALA A 252 -2.66 -18.50 -2.48
C ALA A 252 -2.99 -18.03 -1.05
N LEU A 253 -4.08 -17.28 -0.88
CA LEU A 253 -4.51 -16.78 0.43
C LEU A 253 -4.86 -17.92 1.39
N ALA A 254 -5.61 -18.92 0.94
CA ALA A 254 -5.95 -20.12 1.71
C ALA A 254 -4.71 -20.85 2.23
N ARG A 255 -3.65 -20.94 1.42
CA ARG A 255 -2.38 -21.52 1.87
C ARG A 255 -1.73 -20.71 2.99
N LEU A 256 -1.74 -19.38 2.89
CA LEU A 256 -1.20 -18.49 3.92
C LEU A 256 -1.98 -18.64 5.23
N PHE A 257 -3.31 -18.64 5.18
CA PHE A 257 -4.15 -18.92 6.35
C PHE A 257 -3.86 -20.30 6.96
N ALA A 258 -3.58 -21.30 6.12
CA ALA A 258 -3.22 -22.66 6.56
C ALA A 258 -1.78 -22.82 7.10
N GLY A 259 -1.01 -21.74 7.26
CA GLY A 259 0.35 -21.82 7.83
C GLY A 259 1.49 -21.70 6.81
N ALA A 260 1.20 -21.59 5.52
CA ALA A 260 2.27 -21.47 4.52
C ALA A 260 3.06 -20.18 4.71
N ARG A 261 4.38 -20.26 4.46
CA ARG A 261 5.24 -19.07 4.47
C ARG A 261 4.97 -18.21 3.23
N PRO A 262 4.88 -16.88 3.39
CA PRO A 262 4.92 -15.95 2.26
C PRO A 262 6.15 -16.22 1.40
N ARG A 263 5.98 -16.19 0.08
CA ARG A 263 7.12 -16.23 -0.86
C ARG A 263 7.47 -14.80 -1.23
N ALA A 264 8.75 -14.46 -1.14
CA ALA A 264 9.24 -13.19 -1.67
C ALA A 264 8.92 -13.10 -3.17
N SER A 265 8.43 -11.95 -3.62
CA SER A 265 8.26 -11.70 -5.06
C SER A 265 9.62 -11.77 -5.74
N GLN A 266 9.75 -12.61 -6.77
CA GLN A 266 10.98 -12.70 -7.56
C GLN A 266 11.03 -11.64 -8.66
N LYS A 267 9.89 -11.08 -9.07
CA LYS A 267 9.80 -10.09 -10.15
C LYS A 267 9.64 -8.71 -9.54
N ARG A 268 10.64 -7.87 -9.78
CA ARG A 268 10.57 -6.44 -9.47
C ARG A 268 9.97 -5.66 -10.64
N LEU A 269 9.09 -4.74 -10.34
CA LEU A 269 8.56 -3.73 -11.25
C LEU A 269 9.69 -2.80 -11.67
N GLN A 270 9.77 -2.49 -12.97
CA GLN A 270 10.86 -1.74 -13.56
C GLN A 270 10.49 -0.26 -13.62
N VAL A 271 11.35 0.61 -13.09
CA VAL A 271 11.17 2.05 -13.15
C VAL A 271 12.48 2.71 -13.57
N VAL A 272 12.38 3.66 -14.51
CA VAL A 272 13.51 4.46 -14.98
C VAL A 272 13.20 5.94 -14.75
N SER A 273 14.02 6.63 -13.97
CA SER A 273 13.90 8.07 -13.73
C SER A 273 15.12 8.80 -14.31
N PHE A 274 14.90 9.56 -15.37
CA PHE A 274 15.95 10.36 -16.01
C PHE A 274 16.28 11.59 -15.18
N ARG A 275 17.51 12.09 -15.30
CA ARG A 275 17.95 13.33 -14.64
C ARG A 275 17.10 14.54 -15.03
N ASN A 276 16.62 14.60 -16.26
CA ASN A 276 15.87 15.74 -16.76
C ASN A 276 14.91 15.33 -17.88
N ARG A 277 14.07 16.30 -18.25
CA ARG A 277 13.02 16.15 -19.26
C ARG A 277 13.59 15.88 -20.65
N GLU A 278 14.70 16.50 -21.00
CA GLU A 278 15.33 16.36 -22.32
C GLU A 278 15.74 14.92 -22.57
N GLN A 279 16.38 14.27 -21.59
CA GLN A 279 16.76 12.86 -21.70
C GLN A 279 15.55 11.93 -21.74
N TYR A 280 14.51 12.21 -20.95
CA TYR A 280 13.25 11.47 -20.98
C TYR A 280 12.60 11.51 -22.37
N VAL A 281 12.49 12.70 -22.97
CA VAL A 281 11.93 12.85 -24.32
C VAL A 281 12.81 12.15 -25.35
N ALA A 282 14.12 12.35 -25.31
CA ALA A 282 15.05 11.73 -26.25
C ALA A 282 14.99 10.18 -26.21
N ALA A 283 14.82 9.59 -25.02
CA ALA A 283 14.80 8.14 -24.86
C ALA A 283 13.49 7.47 -25.33
N LEU A 284 12.39 8.23 -25.39
CA LEU A 284 11.04 7.69 -25.57
C LEU A 284 10.32 8.20 -26.81
N ALA A 285 10.78 9.27 -27.46
CA ALA A 285 10.11 9.87 -28.62
C ALA A 285 9.91 8.89 -29.79
N ALA A 286 10.81 7.92 -29.96
CA ALA A 286 10.68 6.88 -30.99
C ALA A 286 9.51 5.92 -30.72
N GLU A 287 9.16 5.70 -29.46
CA GLU A 287 8.05 4.83 -29.05
C GLU A 287 6.74 5.61 -28.91
N GLN A 288 6.80 6.81 -28.32
CA GLN A 288 5.66 7.69 -28.12
C GLN A 288 5.99 9.08 -28.67
N PRO A 289 5.57 9.41 -29.92
CA PRO A 289 5.90 10.69 -30.56
C PRO A 289 5.46 11.93 -29.76
N GLN A 290 4.39 11.80 -28.97
CA GLN A 290 3.87 12.88 -28.11
C GLN A 290 4.43 12.84 -26.68
N ILE A 291 5.52 12.13 -26.40
CA ILE A 291 6.08 12.04 -25.04
C ILE A 291 6.49 13.41 -24.46
N HIS A 292 6.73 14.41 -25.31
CA HIS A 292 7.06 15.76 -24.87
C HIS A 292 5.91 16.49 -24.15
N ILE A 293 4.65 16.02 -24.22
CA ILE A 293 3.55 16.61 -23.44
C ILE A 293 3.28 15.86 -22.12
N THR A 294 3.93 14.72 -21.88
CA THR A 294 3.70 13.90 -20.70
C THR A 294 4.66 14.25 -19.57
N THR A 295 4.23 14.07 -18.32
CA THR A 295 5.07 14.22 -17.11
C THR A 295 5.60 12.87 -16.61
N GLY A 296 5.00 11.76 -17.06
CA GLY A 296 5.41 10.39 -16.83
C GLY A 296 4.81 9.49 -17.93
N TYR A 297 5.29 8.25 -18.03
CA TYR A 297 4.76 7.29 -19.00
C TYR A 297 5.01 5.84 -18.59
N TYR A 298 3.95 5.05 -18.47
CA TYR A 298 4.06 3.60 -18.41
C TYR A 298 4.03 2.95 -19.81
N SER A 299 5.12 2.29 -20.19
CA SER A 299 5.22 1.51 -21.42
C SER A 299 4.75 0.08 -21.21
N TYR A 300 3.64 -0.29 -21.86
CA TYR A 300 3.16 -1.69 -21.91
C TYR A 300 4.14 -2.63 -22.63
N THR A 301 4.86 -2.11 -23.63
CA THR A 301 5.81 -2.89 -24.44
C THR A 301 7.06 -3.21 -23.63
N ARG A 302 7.63 -2.21 -22.95
CA ARG A 302 8.83 -2.36 -22.12
C ARG A 302 8.51 -2.79 -20.69
N ARG A 303 7.23 -2.82 -20.30
CA ARG A 303 6.77 -3.16 -18.94
C ARG A 303 7.45 -2.30 -17.86
N THR A 304 7.70 -1.03 -18.19
CA THR A 304 8.54 -0.11 -17.42
C THR A 304 7.85 1.23 -17.30
N ALA A 305 7.83 1.80 -16.09
CA ALA A 305 7.39 3.17 -15.87
C ALA A 305 8.57 4.12 -16.01
N TYR A 306 8.38 5.20 -16.76
CA TYR A 306 9.40 6.18 -17.07
C TYR A 306 9.02 7.55 -16.51
N PHE A 307 9.99 8.19 -15.87
CA PHE A 307 9.85 9.50 -15.25
C PHE A 307 11.11 10.34 -15.50
N PHE A 308 11.08 11.59 -15.06
CA PHE A 308 12.26 12.43 -14.93
C PHE A 308 12.24 13.16 -13.58
N ALA A 309 13.42 13.51 -13.07
CA ALA A 309 13.54 14.30 -11.86
C ALA A 309 12.96 15.72 -12.07
N PRO A 310 12.26 16.27 -11.08
CA PRO A 310 11.74 17.63 -11.15
C PRO A 310 12.88 18.64 -11.30
N SER A 311 12.60 19.76 -11.97
CA SER A 311 13.53 20.89 -12.03
C SER A 311 13.74 21.45 -10.62
N SER A 312 14.97 21.82 -10.28
CA SER A 312 15.29 22.40 -8.97
C SER A 312 14.44 23.65 -8.70
N GLY A 313 13.52 23.59 -7.73
CA GLY A 313 12.60 24.66 -7.37
C GLY A 313 11.12 24.28 -7.46
N ASP A 314 10.79 23.25 -8.24
CA ASP A 314 9.47 22.63 -8.21
C ASP A 314 9.50 21.54 -7.13
N GLU A 315 8.72 21.68 -6.06
CA GLU A 315 8.40 20.53 -5.21
C GLU A 315 7.74 19.50 -6.13
N GLY A 316 8.51 18.49 -6.53
CA GLY A 316 8.13 17.59 -7.60
C GLY A 316 6.76 16.98 -7.34
N ASP A 317 5.81 17.29 -8.22
CA ASP A 317 4.46 16.80 -8.15
C ASP A 317 4.46 15.26 -8.12
N THR A 318 4.20 14.71 -6.92
CA THR A 318 4.24 13.26 -6.71
C THR A 318 3.09 12.53 -7.40
N THR A 319 2.03 13.25 -7.78
CA THR A 319 0.82 12.68 -8.37
C THR A 319 1.12 11.95 -9.67
N THR A 320 2.00 12.49 -10.50
CA THR A 320 2.41 11.86 -11.76
C THR A 320 3.07 10.50 -11.51
N PHE A 321 3.92 10.38 -10.48
CA PHE A 321 4.53 9.09 -10.14
C PHE A 321 3.47 8.07 -9.73
N TYR A 322 2.52 8.48 -8.87
CA TYR A 322 1.43 7.62 -8.42
C TYR A 322 0.53 7.19 -9.57
N HIS A 323 0.21 8.08 -10.50
CA HIS A 323 -0.63 7.80 -11.65
C HIS A 323 -0.04 6.69 -12.54
N GLU A 324 1.18 6.89 -13.05
CA GLU A 324 1.80 5.94 -13.98
C GLU A 324 2.21 4.63 -13.31
N ALA A 325 2.66 4.69 -12.05
CA ALA A 325 2.96 3.48 -11.30
C ALA A 325 1.68 2.67 -10.98
N THR A 326 0.52 3.33 -10.83
CA THR A 326 -0.77 2.63 -10.70
C THR A 326 -1.13 1.87 -11.98
N HIS A 327 -0.95 2.47 -13.16
CA HIS A 327 -1.08 1.76 -14.44
C HIS A 327 -0.17 0.54 -14.52
N GLN A 328 1.09 0.69 -14.07
CA GLN A 328 2.03 -0.43 -13.99
C GLN A 328 1.52 -1.54 -13.06
N LEU A 329 1.01 -1.21 -11.86
CA LEU A 329 0.50 -2.21 -10.92
C LEU A 329 -0.65 -3.03 -11.50
N PHE A 330 -1.64 -2.37 -12.12
CA PHE A 330 -2.73 -3.07 -12.81
C PHE A 330 -2.24 -3.92 -13.99
N SER A 331 -1.16 -3.53 -14.66
CA SER A 331 -0.66 -4.24 -15.83
C SER A 331 0.27 -5.42 -15.49
N GLU A 332 0.91 -5.38 -14.32
CA GLU A 332 2.03 -6.26 -13.98
C GLU A 332 1.78 -7.24 -12.85
N ILE A 333 0.88 -6.94 -11.91
CA ILE A 333 0.68 -7.76 -10.69
C ILE A 333 0.02 -9.10 -11.01
N ARG A 334 -0.79 -9.15 -12.07
CA ARG A 334 -1.40 -10.38 -12.58
C ARG A 334 -1.35 -10.39 -14.11
N PRO A 335 -1.61 -11.54 -14.75
CA PRO A 335 -1.78 -11.58 -16.19
C PRO A 335 -2.96 -10.67 -16.61
N THR A 336 -2.62 -9.63 -17.37
CA THR A 336 -3.56 -8.61 -17.87
C THR A 336 -3.34 -8.44 -19.37
N ALA A 337 -4.42 -8.18 -20.11
CA ALA A 337 -4.33 -7.90 -21.54
C ALA A 337 -3.48 -6.65 -21.78
N GLN A 338 -2.76 -6.59 -22.90
CA GLN A 338 -2.03 -5.37 -23.26
C GLN A 338 -2.99 -4.28 -23.73
N ALA A 339 -2.58 -3.02 -23.55
CA ALA A 339 -3.30 -1.85 -24.03
C ALA A 339 -4.75 -1.73 -23.49
N VAL A 340 -4.95 -2.07 -22.21
CA VAL A 340 -6.23 -1.84 -21.52
C VAL A 340 -6.58 -0.35 -21.60
N GLY A 341 -7.86 -0.03 -21.78
CA GLY A 341 -8.33 1.35 -21.95
C GLY A 341 -8.37 1.82 -23.41
N THR A 342 -7.63 1.20 -24.34
CA THR A 342 -7.58 1.68 -25.74
C THR A 342 -8.84 1.43 -26.55
N ARG A 343 -9.54 0.31 -26.30
CA ARG A 343 -10.78 -0.07 -27.00
C ARG A 343 -12.04 0.11 -26.16
N GLY A 344 -11.88 0.43 -24.87
CA GLY A 344 -12.96 0.51 -23.90
C GLY A 344 -12.44 0.44 -22.46
N ASN A 345 -13.30 0.77 -21.49
CA ASN A 345 -12.98 0.82 -20.06
C ASN A 345 -11.86 1.81 -19.67
N PHE A 346 -11.56 2.78 -20.54
CA PHE A 346 -10.60 3.85 -20.28
C PHE A 346 -10.89 4.57 -18.95
N TRP A 347 -12.15 4.94 -18.74
CA TRP A 347 -12.61 5.63 -17.53
C TRP A 347 -12.26 4.87 -16.24
N ALA A 348 -12.27 3.54 -16.25
CA ALA A 348 -12.01 2.73 -15.07
C ALA A 348 -10.51 2.68 -14.76
N VAL A 349 -9.67 2.58 -15.79
CA VAL A 349 -8.21 2.51 -15.67
C VAL A 349 -7.65 3.87 -15.25
N GLU A 350 -8.04 4.94 -15.94
CA GLU A 350 -7.64 6.30 -15.58
C GLU A 350 -8.27 6.76 -14.27
N GLY A 351 -9.53 6.39 -14.02
CA GLY A 351 -10.19 6.71 -12.75
C GLY A 351 -9.49 6.09 -11.55
N ALA A 352 -9.01 4.85 -11.68
CA ALA A 352 -8.23 4.19 -10.62
C ALA A 352 -6.85 4.86 -10.43
N ALA A 353 -6.18 5.29 -11.50
CA ALA A 353 -4.93 6.02 -11.41
C ALA A 353 -5.12 7.41 -10.77
N CYS A 354 -6.14 8.17 -11.19
CA CYS A 354 -6.53 9.45 -10.57
C CYS A 354 -6.93 9.29 -9.10
N TYR A 355 -7.59 8.20 -8.72
CA TYR A 355 -7.90 7.90 -7.32
C TYR A 355 -6.63 7.75 -6.48
N MET A 356 -5.58 7.14 -7.03
CA MET A 356 -4.31 6.94 -6.33
C MET A 356 -3.43 8.20 -6.26
N GLU A 357 -3.69 9.21 -7.09
CA GLU A 357 -3.00 10.51 -7.03
C GLU A 357 -3.23 11.23 -5.68
N THR A 358 -4.35 10.95 -4.99
CA THR A 358 -4.67 11.59 -3.71
C THR A 358 -3.94 10.97 -2.52
N LEU A 359 -3.05 9.99 -2.76
CA LEU A 359 -2.26 9.36 -1.70
C LEU A 359 -1.41 10.42 -0.96
N ALA A 360 -1.72 10.62 0.32
CA ALA A 360 -1.03 11.58 1.17
C ALA A 360 -0.88 11.08 2.60
N GLU A 361 0.09 11.65 3.33
CA GLU A 361 0.18 11.50 4.78
C GLU A 361 -0.76 12.51 5.44
N ARG A 362 -1.56 12.04 6.40
CA ARG A 362 -2.48 12.85 7.20
C ARG A 362 -2.42 12.31 8.64
N ASP A 363 -1.99 13.14 9.59
CA ASP A 363 -1.94 12.78 11.03
C ASP A 363 -1.21 11.45 11.32
N GLY A 364 -0.05 11.24 10.68
CA GLY A 364 0.75 10.02 10.84
C GLY A 364 0.14 8.77 10.20
N ARG A 365 -0.86 8.93 9.33
CA ARG A 365 -1.53 7.84 8.60
C ARG A 365 -1.43 8.07 7.10
N TRP A 366 -1.35 6.99 6.33
CA TRP A 366 -1.53 7.08 4.88
C TRP A 366 -3.01 7.05 4.54
N CYS A 367 -3.43 7.99 3.72
CA CYS A 367 -4.80 8.13 3.27
C CYS A 367 -4.81 8.18 1.74
N VAL A 368 -5.79 7.51 1.11
CA VAL A 368 -6.04 7.58 -0.33
C VAL A 368 -7.53 7.65 -0.59
N GLY A 369 -7.94 8.18 -1.74
CA GLY A 369 -9.33 8.55 -2.00
C GLY A 369 -9.61 9.99 -1.59
N GLY A 370 -10.88 10.40 -1.56
CA GLY A 370 -11.28 11.81 -1.37
C GLY A 370 -11.61 12.54 -2.66
N THR A 371 -12.20 13.72 -2.52
CA THR A 371 -12.72 14.56 -3.63
C THR A 371 -11.88 15.82 -3.86
N ASP A 372 -10.71 15.91 -3.23
CA ASP A 372 -9.83 17.08 -3.19
C ASP A 372 -8.69 17.03 -4.22
N GLY A 373 -8.54 15.94 -4.98
CA GLY A 373 -7.52 15.83 -6.04
C GLY A 373 -7.79 16.76 -7.23
N ASP A 374 -6.75 17.40 -7.75
CA ASP A 374 -6.85 18.41 -8.82
C ASP A 374 -7.57 17.90 -10.07
N ARG A 375 -7.21 16.71 -10.57
CA ARG A 375 -7.86 16.11 -11.74
C ARG A 375 -9.33 15.75 -11.47
N PHE A 376 -9.67 15.36 -10.24
CA PHE A 376 -11.05 15.11 -9.84
C PHE A 376 -11.87 16.40 -9.80
N LEU A 377 -11.32 17.47 -9.20
CA LEU A 377 -11.95 18.78 -9.15
C LEU A 377 -12.17 19.35 -10.56
N ALA A 378 -11.17 19.22 -11.44
CA ALA A 378 -11.30 19.62 -12.84
C ALA A 378 -12.35 18.80 -13.59
N ALA A 379 -12.36 17.47 -13.43
CA ALA A 379 -13.37 16.61 -14.06
C ALA A 379 -14.79 16.94 -13.57
N ARG A 380 -14.95 17.22 -12.28
CA ARG A 380 -16.22 17.66 -11.69
C ARG A 380 -16.67 19.02 -12.24
N TYR A 381 -15.76 19.98 -12.37
CA TYR A 381 -16.05 21.28 -12.97
C TYR A 381 -16.51 21.13 -14.43
N ARG A 382 -15.78 20.35 -15.24
CA ARG A 382 -16.17 20.07 -16.63
C ARG A 382 -17.55 19.44 -16.74
N LEU A 383 -17.87 18.51 -15.85
CA LEU A 383 -19.17 17.85 -15.83
C LEU A 383 -20.31 18.81 -15.42
N LEU A 384 -20.13 19.54 -14.31
CA LEU A 384 -21.20 20.32 -13.69
C LEU A 384 -21.40 21.70 -14.30
N GLU A 385 -20.30 22.37 -14.69
CA GLU A 385 -20.33 23.75 -15.19
C GLU A 385 -20.25 23.81 -16.72
N GLU A 386 -19.45 22.94 -17.34
CA GLU A 386 -19.28 22.93 -18.81
C GLU A 386 -20.18 21.93 -19.53
N GLY A 387 -20.86 21.04 -18.80
CA GLY A 387 -21.68 19.97 -19.39
C GLY A 387 -20.89 18.97 -20.24
N PHE A 388 -19.57 18.85 -20.00
CA PHE A 388 -18.65 18.05 -20.79
C PHE A 388 -18.18 16.80 -20.04
N TYR A 389 -18.29 15.64 -20.69
CA TYR A 389 -17.73 14.36 -20.25
C TYR A 389 -17.28 13.53 -21.47
N ILE A 390 -16.26 12.69 -21.29
CA ILE A 390 -15.68 11.83 -22.33
C ILE A 390 -16.06 10.37 -22.07
#